data_AF-A0A067NTL3-F1
#
_entry.id   AF-A0A067NTL3-F1
#
_cell.length_a   1.000
_cell.length_b   1.000
_cell.length_c   1.000
_cell.angle_alpha   90.00
_cell.angle_beta   90.00
_cell.angle_gamma   90.00
#
_symmetry.space_group_name_H-M   'P 1'
#
loop_
_entity.id
_entity.type
_entity.pdbx_description
1 polymer ?
#
loop_
_entity_poly.entity_id
_entity_poly.type
_entity_poly.pdbx_seq_one_letter_code
_entity_poly.pdbx_strand_id
1 'polypeptide(L)'
;MSQLADFAVAFDDRQPLFILRKSSLVGLWLATFLYGVYVILFGISVYIFWTAGKARNLLLQLSAVFMFSLSTAHMVLDIITTLGMDLETGRYIQSTAIAAVYLHLTNSAIADSVIIYRCYIVWGFNKYFILPIILVITTTVYGYTMGLSVGTISISLATNIIVTGLTAGRLWWGGRQTAAILGPHHLDKYARATSIVLESGAIYSLSLLVFLILSRIELGTRRSVPANSYACELPHSYVVYLAVSQLVGIIPTLIIVRVGLNLRPVHETMSGLHFHSRAVSPGRPLNIALTTEVTSDRVSEVEGEKVPSNSGP
;
A
#
# COMPACT_ATOMS: atom_id res chain seq x y z
N MET A 1 -58.29 -8.85 15.58
CA MET A 1 -57.60 -7.62 15.14
C MET A 1 -56.24 -7.44 15.84
N SER A 2 -56.08 -7.80 17.12
CA SER A 2 -54.78 -7.74 17.83
C SER A 2 -53.68 -8.59 17.16
N GLN A 3 -53.92 -9.85 16.81
CA GLN A 3 -52.90 -10.69 16.17
C GLN A 3 -52.46 -10.21 14.77
N LEU A 4 -53.33 -9.54 14.02
CA LEU A 4 -52.99 -8.95 12.72
C LEU A 4 -52.19 -7.65 12.90
N ALA A 5 -52.46 -6.89 13.97
CA ALA A 5 -51.66 -5.73 14.35
C ALA A 5 -50.27 -6.16 14.84
N ASP A 6 -50.18 -7.20 15.67
CA ASP A 6 -48.90 -7.76 16.15
C ASP A 6 -48.10 -8.37 15.00
N PHE A 7 -48.75 -9.04 14.04
CA PHE A 7 -48.11 -9.55 12.82
C PHE A 7 -47.67 -8.42 11.89
N ALA A 8 -48.48 -7.37 11.73
CA ALA A 8 -48.11 -6.21 10.91
C ALA A 8 -46.94 -5.43 11.53
N VAL A 9 -46.92 -5.27 12.86
CA VAL A 9 -45.79 -4.65 13.60
C VAL A 9 -44.53 -5.51 13.51
N ALA A 10 -44.66 -6.84 13.70
CA ALA A 10 -43.54 -7.76 13.54
C ALA A 10 -43.03 -7.86 12.08
N PHE A 11 -43.91 -7.62 11.10
CA PHE A 11 -43.53 -7.55 9.69
C PHE A 11 -42.85 -6.21 9.37
N ASP A 12 -43.36 -5.10 9.90
CA ASP A 12 -42.79 -3.75 9.76
C ASP A 12 -41.38 -3.67 10.37
N ASP A 13 -41.15 -4.28 11.54
CA ASP A 13 -39.83 -4.37 12.18
C ASP A 13 -38.83 -5.25 11.39
N ARG A 14 -39.30 -6.24 10.62
CA ARG A 14 -38.43 -7.16 9.85
C ARG A 14 -37.97 -6.58 8.50
N GLN A 15 -38.73 -5.66 7.91
CA GLN A 15 -38.36 -5.01 6.63
C GLN A 15 -37.01 -4.25 6.68
N PRO A 16 -36.72 -3.38 7.68
CA PRO A 16 -35.44 -2.65 7.74
C PRO A 16 -34.25 -3.58 7.98
N LEU A 17 -34.41 -4.61 8.82
CA LEU A 17 -33.41 -5.64 9.08
C LEU A 17 -33.04 -6.43 7.81
N PHE A 18 -34.02 -6.73 6.96
CA PHE A 18 -33.79 -7.44 5.70
C PHE A 18 -32.99 -6.60 4.68
N ILE A 19 -33.31 -5.30 4.56
CA ILE A 19 -32.60 -4.39 3.67
C ILE A 19 -31.14 -4.21 4.14
N LEU A 20 -30.94 -4.03 5.44
CA LEU A 20 -29.62 -3.92 6.09
C LEU A 20 -28.72 -5.13 5.83
N ARG A 21 -29.29 -6.34 5.92
CA ARG A 21 -28.58 -7.59 5.62
C ARG A 21 -28.14 -7.67 4.16
N LYS A 22 -29.01 -7.30 3.22
CA LYS A 22 -28.67 -7.33 1.79
C LYS A 22 -27.51 -6.40 1.46
N SER A 23 -27.56 -5.16 1.95
CA SER A 23 -26.50 -4.18 1.71
C SER A 23 -25.18 -4.59 2.35
N SER A 24 -25.18 -5.08 3.59
CA SER A 24 -23.95 -5.50 4.28
C SER A 24 -23.30 -6.71 3.60
N LEU A 25 -24.08 -7.66 3.08
CA LEU A 25 -23.56 -8.75 2.24
C LEU A 25 -22.92 -8.25 0.95
N VAL A 26 -23.51 -7.26 0.29
CA VAL A 26 -22.92 -6.62 -0.91
C VAL A 26 -21.59 -5.95 -0.55
N GLY A 27 -21.53 -5.24 0.57
CA GLY A 27 -20.29 -4.64 1.08
C GLY A 27 -19.22 -5.67 1.40
N LEU A 28 -19.59 -6.77 2.05
CA LEU A 28 -18.68 -7.87 2.36
C LEU A 28 -18.16 -8.55 1.09
N TRP A 29 -19.01 -8.73 0.09
CA TRP A 29 -18.61 -9.27 -1.21
C TRP A 29 -17.62 -8.35 -1.92
N LEU A 30 -17.87 -7.04 -1.93
CA LEU A 30 -16.92 -6.07 -2.48
C LEU A 30 -15.58 -6.06 -1.71
N ALA A 31 -15.63 -6.13 -0.38
CA ALA A 31 -14.44 -6.18 0.47
C ALA A 31 -13.62 -7.45 0.26
N THR A 32 -14.26 -8.63 0.19
CA THR A 32 -13.57 -9.89 -0.11
C THR A 32 -12.90 -9.86 -1.49
N PHE A 33 -13.55 -9.26 -2.50
CA PHE A 33 -12.96 -9.07 -3.82
C PHE A 33 -11.72 -8.17 -3.76
N LEU A 34 -11.82 -7.00 -3.11
CA LEU A 34 -10.69 -6.08 -2.95
C LEU A 34 -9.56 -6.71 -2.13
N TYR A 35 -9.88 -7.47 -1.08
CA TYR A 35 -8.90 -8.23 -0.31
C TYR A 35 -8.19 -9.28 -1.18
N GLY A 36 -8.90 -9.96 -2.08
CA GLY A 36 -8.28 -10.86 -3.07
C GLY A 36 -7.26 -10.15 -3.97
N VAL A 37 -7.59 -8.95 -4.44
CA VAL A 37 -6.64 -8.09 -5.18
C VAL A 37 -5.43 -7.74 -4.30
N TYR A 38 -5.66 -7.44 -3.03
CA TYR A 38 -4.60 -7.13 -2.07
C TYR A 38 -3.66 -8.32 -1.83
N VAL A 39 -4.18 -9.55 -1.73
CA VAL A 39 -3.36 -10.77 -1.61
C VAL A 39 -2.44 -10.94 -2.82
N ILE A 40 -2.94 -10.70 -4.03
CA ILE A 40 -2.14 -10.78 -5.26
C ILE A 40 -1.03 -9.71 -5.24
N LEU A 41 -1.36 -8.47 -4.91
CA LEU A 41 -0.39 -7.38 -4.81
C LEU A 41 0.68 -7.65 -3.74
N PHE A 42 0.28 -8.20 -2.60
CA PHE A 42 1.19 -8.61 -1.55
C PHE A 42 2.13 -9.71 -2.03
N GLY A 43 1.62 -10.74 -2.71
CA GLY A 43 2.43 -11.80 -3.32
C GLY A 43 3.45 -11.26 -4.33
N ILE A 44 3.03 -10.34 -5.21
CA ILE A 44 3.94 -9.66 -6.15
C ILE A 44 5.00 -8.85 -5.39
N SER A 45 4.61 -8.13 -4.34
CA SER A 45 5.55 -7.34 -3.54
C SER A 45 6.62 -8.22 -2.91
N VAL A 46 6.24 -9.35 -2.31
CA VAL A 46 7.17 -10.33 -1.72
C VAL A 46 8.08 -10.93 -2.79
N TYR A 47 7.54 -11.30 -3.96
CA TYR A 47 8.34 -11.83 -5.07
C TYR A 47 9.39 -10.83 -5.57
N ILE A 48 9.01 -9.56 -5.75
CA ILE A 48 9.94 -8.49 -6.14
C ILE A 48 11.03 -8.33 -5.09
N PHE A 49 10.68 -8.35 -3.81
CA PHE A 49 11.64 -8.21 -2.73
C PHE A 49 12.60 -9.39 -2.63
N TRP A 50 12.11 -10.61 -2.84
CA TRP A 50 12.93 -11.81 -2.86
C TRP A 50 13.93 -11.82 -4.01
N THR A 51 13.48 -11.39 -5.20
CA THR A 51 14.32 -11.35 -6.41
C THR A 51 15.32 -10.18 -6.45
N ALA A 52 15.16 -9.16 -5.60
CA ALA A 52 16.01 -7.96 -5.61
C ALA A 52 17.35 -8.11 -4.86
N GLY A 53 17.60 -9.22 -4.16
CA GLY A 53 18.82 -9.42 -3.36
C GLY A 53 18.88 -8.59 -2.06
N LYS A 54 19.70 -9.03 -1.11
CA LYS A 54 19.73 -8.65 0.33
C LYS A 54 19.91 -7.15 0.67
N ALA A 55 20.08 -6.24 -0.28
CA ALA A 55 20.55 -4.89 -0.02
C ALA A 55 19.49 -3.78 0.04
N ARG A 56 18.17 -4.06 0.04
CA ARG A 56 17.18 -2.96 0.12
C ARG A 56 16.00 -3.21 1.05
N ASN A 57 16.15 -2.65 2.25
CA ASN A 57 15.13 -2.18 3.19
C ASN A 57 14.23 -3.26 3.82
N LEU A 58 14.81 -4.08 4.72
CA LEU A 58 14.08 -4.96 5.64
C LEU A 58 12.91 -4.25 6.33
N LEU A 59 13.07 -2.96 6.66
CA LEU A 59 12.03 -2.15 7.26
C LEU A 59 10.76 -2.04 6.38
N LEU A 60 10.92 -1.92 5.05
CA LEU A 60 9.78 -1.86 4.11
C LEU A 60 9.11 -3.22 3.93
N GLN A 61 9.86 -4.31 4.03
CA GLN A 61 9.30 -5.66 4.01
C GLN A 61 8.53 -5.94 5.29
N LEU A 62 9.10 -5.60 6.44
CA LEU A 62 8.47 -5.80 7.74
C LEU A 62 7.20 -4.96 7.87
N SER A 63 7.19 -3.71 7.40
CA SER A 63 5.97 -2.91 7.39
C SER A 63 4.90 -3.48 6.45
N ALA A 64 5.27 -3.98 5.27
CA ALA A 64 4.32 -4.62 4.35
C ALA A 64 3.70 -5.90 4.95
N VAL A 65 4.50 -6.76 5.59
CA VAL A 65 4.01 -7.96 6.28
C VAL A 65 3.08 -7.59 7.43
N PHE A 66 3.45 -6.56 8.20
CA PHE A 66 2.64 -6.10 9.32
C PHE A 66 1.29 -5.52 8.86
N MET A 67 1.28 -4.69 7.83
CA MET A 67 0.06 -4.16 7.22
C MET A 67 -0.83 -5.26 6.63
N PHE A 68 -0.24 -6.27 5.98
CA PHE A 68 -0.98 -7.40 5.46
C PHE A 68 -1.63 -8.22 6.58
N SER A 69 -0.91 -8.43 7.68
CA SER A 69 -1.42 -9.12 8.87
C SER A 69 -2.58 -8.36 9.52
N LEU A 70 -2.45 -7.05 9.69
CA LEU A 70 -3.52 -6.19 10.23
C LEU A 70 -4.76 -6.17 9.34
N SER A 71 -4.59 -6.03 8.03
CA SER A 71 -5.70 -6.07 7.06
C SER A 71 -6.40 -7.43 7.04
N THR A 72 -5.66 -8.53 7.20
CA THR A 72 -6.24 -9.88 7.29
C THR A 72 -7.04 -10.04 8.58
N ALA A 73 -6.51 -9.60 9.72
CA ALA A 73 -7.22 -9.63 10.99
C ALA A 73 -8.50 -8.77 10.94
N HIS A 74 -8.39 -7.57 10.36
CA HIS A 74 -9.51 -6.67 10.13
C HIS A 74 -10.60 -7.32 9.25
N MET A 75 -10.20 -7.95 8.14
CA MET A 75 -11.11 -8.66 7.23
C MET A 75 -11.85 -9.81 7.93
N VAL A 76 -11.16 -10.58 8.79
CA VAL A 76 -11.78 -11.67 9.56
C VAL A 76 -12.82 -11.12 10.55
N LEU A 77 -12.52 -10.01 11.24
CA LEU A 77 -13.49 -9.38 12.14
C LEU A 77 -14.70 -8.82 11.38
N ASP A 78 -14.52 -8.27 10.18
CA ASP A 78 -15.62 -7.79 9.34
C ASP A 78 -16.53 -8.94 8.88
N ILE A 79 -15.97 -10.11 8.58
CA ILE A 79 -16.76 -11.32 8.28
C ILE A 79 -17.55 -11.77 9.51
N ILE A 80 -16.89 -11.86 10.67
CA ILE A 80 -17.52 -12.30 11.93
C ILE A 80 -18.63 -11.34 12.34
N THR A 81 -18.41 -10.04 12.25
CA THR A 81 -19.41 -9.02 12.59
C THR A 81 -20.58 -9.06 11.62
N THR A 82 -20.32 -9.13 10.31
CA THR A 82 -21.37 -9.12 9.28
C THR A 82 -22.25 -10.37 9.34
N LEU A 83 -21.65 -11.56 9.49
CA LEU A 83 -22.38 -12.82 9.60
C LEU A 83 -22.96 -13.03 11.00
N GLY A 84 -22.29 -12.51 12.03
CA GLY A 84 -22.73 -12.59 13.42
C GLY A 84 -24.02 -11.82 13.69
N MET A 85 -24.39 -10.85 12.84
CA MET A 85 -25.71 -10.18 12.89
C MET A 85 -26.91 -11.14 12.78
N ASP A 86 -26.70 -12.39 12.36
CA ASP A 86 -27.74 -13.42 12.31
C ASP A 86 -27.93 -14.20 13.63
N LEU A 87 -26.96 -14.16 14.55
CA LEU A 87 -27.06 -14.81 15.86
C LEU A 87 -27.38 -13.75 16.93
N GLU A 88 -28.31 -14.02 17.85
CA GLU A 88 -28.79 -13.12 18.92
C GLU A 88 -27.73 -12.78 20.01
N THR A 89 -26.46 -12.61 19.62
CA THR A 89 -25.31 -12.37 20.50
C THR A 89 -24.84 -10.93 20.40
N GLY A 90 -25.76 -9.97 20.64
CA GLY A 90 -25.53 -8.53 20.41
C GLY A 90 -24.27 -7.94 21.07
N ARG A 91 -23.91 -8.39 22.28
CA ARG A 91 -22.73 -7.87 23.00
C ARG A 91 -21.40 -8.30 22.38
N TYR A 92 -21.33 -9.50 21.81
CA TYR A 92 -20.11 -10.00 21.16
C TYR A 92 -19.84 -9.24 19.85
N ILE A 93 -20.89 -9.01 19.06
CA ILE A 93 -20.84 -8.30 17.78
C ILE A 93 -20.33 -6.88 17.96
N GLN A 94 -20.82 -6.17 18.97
CA GLN A 94 -20.39 -4.80 19.27
C GLN A 94 -18.90 -4.73 19.61
N SER A 95 -18.39 -5.65 20.44
CA SER A 95 -16.96 -5.69 20.77
C SER A 95 -16.08 -5.99 19.54
N THR A 96 -16.52 -6.90 18.68
CA THR A 96 -15.79 -7.23 17.44
C THR A 96 -15.78 -6.08 16.43
N ALA A 97 -16.87 -5.32 16.31
CA ALA A 97 -16.95 -4.17 15.42
C ALA A 97 -16.04 -3.03 15.89
N ILE A 98 -16.01 -2.74 17.20
CA ILE A 98 -15.11 -1.75 17.78
C ILE A 98 -13.64 -2.16 17.55
N ALA A 99 -13.30 -3.44 17.75
CA ALA A 99 -11.96 -3.95 17.49
C ALA A 99 -11.56 -3.81 16.00
N ALA A 100 -12.49 -4.08 15.08
CA ALA A 100 -12.26 -3.88 13.64
C ALA A 100 -11.93 -2.42 13.32
N VAL A 101 -12.67 -1.46 13.89
CA VAL A 101 -12.38 -0.03 13.71
C VAL A 101 -10.96 0.32 14.16
N TYR A 102 -10.52 -0.15 15.33
CA TYR A 102 -9.16 0.12 15.81
C TYR A 102 -8.08 -0.55 14.96
N LEU A 103 -8.32 -1.77 14.47
CA LEU A 103 -7.40 -2.42 13.51
C LEU A 103 -7.32 -1.63 12.19
N HIS A 104 -8.42 -1.09 11.71
CA HIS A 104 -8.42 -0.22 10.53
C HIS A 104 -7.61 1.06 10.77
N LEU A 105 -7.82 1.73 11.92
CA LEU A 105 -7.10 2.95 12.28
C LEU A 105 -5.59 2.71 12.43
N THR A 106 -5.19 1.62 13.08
CA THR A 106 -3.77 1.21 13.17
C THR A 106 -3.18 0.97 11.78
N ASN A 107 -3.89 0.25 10.91
CA ASN A 107 -3.42 -0.03 9.55
C ASN A 107 -3.27 1.25 8.73
N SER A 108 -4.20 2.20 8.84
CA SER A 108 -4.12 3.51 8.17
C SER A 108 -2.94 4.34 8.66
N ALA A 109 -2.72 4.40 9.97
CA ALA A 109 -1.58 5.14 10.53
C ALA A 109 -0.24 4.58 10.02
N ILE A 110 -0.13 3.27 9.86
CA ILE A 110 1.07 2.61 9.36
C ILE A 110 1.24 2.83 7.86
N ALA A 111 0.16 2.72 7.09
CA ALA A 111 0.14 3.05 5.67
C ALA A 111 0.72 4.45 5.40
N ASP A 112 0.19 5.44 6.11
CA ASP A 112 0.61 6.83 6.01
C ASP A 112 2.07 7.00 6.43
N SER A 113 2.46 6.36 7.55
CA SER A 113 3.84 6.37 8.06
C SER A 113 4.84 5.79 7.06
N VAL A 114 4.49 4.74 6.32
CA VAL A 114 5.36 4.12 5.31
C VAL A 114 5.56 5.06 4.12
N ILE A 115 4.51 5.73 3.64
CA ILE A 115 4.61 6.71 2.55
C ILE A 115 5.49 7.88 2.98
N ILE A 116 5.26 8.38 4.19
CA ILE A 116 6.03 9.44 4.85
C ILE A 116 7.50 9.04 4.98
N TYR A 117 7.81 7.84 5.48
CA TYR A 117 9.17 7.34 5.59
C TYR A 117 9.90 7.27 4.24
N ARG A 118 9.20 6.85 3.19
CA ARG A 118 9.76 6.84 1.82
C ARG A 118 10.05 8.25 1.33
N CYS A 119 9.16 9.20 1.61
CA CYS A 119 9.43 10.61 1.37
C CYS A 119 10.65 11.07 2.16
N TYR A 120 10.74 10.78 3.45
CA TYR A 120 11.85 11.21 4.30
C TYR A 120 13.23 10.83 3.74
N ILE A 121 13.40 9.58 3.29
CA ILE A 121 14.65 9.11 2.67
C ILE A 121 14.98 9.92 1.41
N VAL A 122 13.98 10.22 0.57
CA VAL A 122 14.16 11.01 -0.66
C VAL A 122 14.45 12.48 -0.37
N TRP A 123 13.97 13.00 0.76
CA TRP A 123 14.06 14.41 1.14
C TRP A 123 15.38 14.81 1.78
N GLY A 124 16.24 13.87 2.17
CA GLY A 124 17.56 14.18 2.73
C GLY A 124 17.50 15.14 3.93
N PHE A 125 16.57 14.89 4.87
CA PHE A 125 16.42 15.65 6.13
C PHE A 125 15.95 17.12 6.03
N ASN A 126 15.32 17.55 4.93
CA ASN A 126 14.83 18.93 4.80
C ASN A 126 13.50 19.20 5.56
N LYS A 127 13.32 20.44 6.05
CA LYS A 127 12.29 20.84 7.05
C LYS A 127 10.83 20.70 6.62
N TYR A 128 10.50 20.70 5.33
CA TYR A 128 9.10 20.64 4.89
C TYR A 128 8.43 19.28 5.11
N PHE A 129 9.17 18.26 5.56
CA PHE A 129 8.63 16.96 5.97
C PHE A 129 7.84 17.02 7.29
N ILE A 130 8.00 18.07 8.09
CA ILE A 130 7.29 18.23 9.36
C ILE A 130 5.77 18.31 9.15
N LEU A 131 5.33 18.94 8.06
CA LEU A 131 3.92 19.14 7.76
C LEU A 131 3.13 17.82 7.54
N PRO A 132 3.54 16.89 6.67
CA PRO A 132 2.84 15.61 6.53
C PRO A 132 2.88 14.75 7.80
N ILE A 133 3.96 14.81 8.60
CA ILE A 133 3.98 14.13 9.91
C ILE A 133 2.87 14.68 10.81
N ILE A 134 2.80 16.01 10.96
CA ILE A 134 1.81 16.63 11.84
C ILE A 134 0.38 16.27 11.41
N LEU A 135 0.10 16.27 10.10
CA LEU A 135 -1.22 15.88 9.58
C LEU A 135 -1.56 14.42 9.89
N VAL A 136 -0.61 13.50 9.73
CA VAL A 136 -0.83 12.07 10.04
C VAL A 136 -0.98 11.83 11.54
N ILE A 137 -0.22 12.52 12.38
CA ILE A 137 -0.42 12.46 13.84
C ILE A 137 -1.81 12.99 14.19
N THR A 138 -2.21 14.12 13.61
CA THR A 138 -3.51 14.75 13.89
C THR A 138 -4.67 13.83 13.49
N THR A 139 -4.63 13.23 12.29
CA THR A 139 -5.64 12.26 11.84
C THR A 139 -5.67 11.02 12.71
N THR A 140 -4.50 10.48 13.08
CA THR A 140 -4.38 9.30 13.92
C THR A 140 -4.98 9.53 15.30
N VAL A 141 -4.58 10.62 15.98
CA VAL A 141 -5.10 10.98 17.31
C VAL A 141 -6.61 11.23 17.27
N TYR A 142 -7.08 11.95 16.25
CA TYR A 142 -8.51 12.20 16.10
C TYR A 142 -9.30 10.91 15.83
N GLY A 143 -8.75 9.98 15.03
CA GLY A 143 -9.35 8.68 14.76
C GLY A 143 -9.46 7.80 16.00
N TYR A 144 -8.43 7.72 16.85
CA TYR A 144 -8.50 6.93 18.08
C TYR A 144 -9.47 7.48 19.11
N THR A 145 -9.66 8.81 19.14
CA THR A 145 -10.56 9.48 20.10
C THR A 145 -12.01 9.49 19.66
N MET A 146 -12.26 9.69 18.36
CA MET A 146 -13.60 9.89 17.80
C MET A 146 -14.08 8.74 16.90
N GLY A 147 -13.28 7.68 16.73
CA GLY A 147 -13.57 6.57 15.81
C GLY A 147 -13.72 7.05 14.37
N LEU A 148 -14.66 6.46 13.64
CA LEU A 148 -14.99 6.82 12.24
C LEU A 148 -16.01 7.96 12.13
N SER A 149 -15.92 8.95 13.03
CA SER A 149 -16.79 10.13 12.96
C SER A 149 -16.63 10.88 11.64
N VAL A 150 -17.62 11.69 11.29
CA VAL A 150 -17.54 12.53 10.08
C VAL A 150 -16.39 13.55 10.16
N GLY A 151 -16.02 13.97 11.37
CA GLY A 151 -14.81 14.76 11.59
C GLY A 151 -13.56 13.98 11.17
N THR A 152 -13.48 12.70 11.54
CA THR A 152 -12.36 11.81 11.23
C THR A 152 -12.23 11.60 9.74
N ILE A 153 -13.35 11.30 9.07
CA ILE A 153 -13.35 11.07 7.62
C ILE A 153 -12.94 12.35 6.88
N SER A 154 -13.42 13.53 7.32
CA SER A 154 -13.05 14.83 6.74
C SER A 154 -11.55 15.11 6.85
N ILE A 155 -10.97 14.91 8.04
CA ILE A 155 -9.55 15.17 8.28
C ILE A 155 -8.66 14.14 7.57
N SER A 156 -9.09 12.88 7.49
CA SER A 156 -8.40 11.84 6.71
C SER A 156 -8.42 12.16 5.22
N LEU A 157 -9.56 12.62 4.67
CA LEU A 157 -9.66 13.06 3.27
C LEU A 157 -8.72 14.23 2.98
N ALA A 158 -8.76 15.27 3.82
CA ALA A 158 -7.89 16.45 3.64
C ALA A 158 -6.41 16.06 3.73
N THR A 159 -6.06 15.25 4.72
CA THR A 159 -4.69 14.77 4.91
C THR A 159 -4.22 13.94 3.73
N ASN A 160 -5.07 13.04 3.21
CA ASN A 160 -4.71 12.22 2.08
C ASN A 160 -4.44 13.06 0.81
N ILE A 161 -5.28 14.06 0.52
CA ILE A 161 -5.07 14.96 -0.62
C ILE A 161 -3.76 15.75 -0.47
N ILE A 162 -3.52 16.32 0.72
CA ILE A 162 -2.33 17.13 0.99
C ILE A 162 -1.07 16.27 0.93
N VAL A 163 -1.04 15.13 1.63
CA VAL A 163 0.11 14.22 1.67
C VAL A 163 0.40 13.64 0.29
N THR A 164 -0.63 13.25 -0.47
CA THR A 164 -0.47 12.76 -1.85
C THR A 164 0.11 13.86 -2.74
N GLY A 165 -0.44 15.08 -2.68
CA GLY A 165 0.03 16.21 -3.48
C GLY A 165 1.47 16.59 -3.16
N LEU A 166 1.84 16.63 -1.88
CA LEU A 166 3.22 16.91 -1.44
C LEU A 166 4.19 15.81 -1.89
N THR A 167 3.78 14.55 -1.79
CA THR A 167 4.58 13.39 -2.22
C THR A 167 4.81 13.41 -3.73
N ALA A 168 3.73 13.59 -4.51
CA ALA A 168 3.77 13.68 -5.97
C ALA A 168 4.59 14.90 -6.45
N GLY A 169 4.34 16.07 -5.87
CA GLY A 169 5.03 17.32 -6.22
C GLY A 169 6.53 17.25 -5.96
N ARG A 170 6.95 16.65 -4.84
CA ARG A 170 8.38 16.43 -4.59
C ARG A 170 8.99 15.43 -5.56
N LEU A 171 8.30 14.32 -5.82
CA LEU A 171 8.80 13.28 -6.73
C LEU A 171 9.06 13.86 -8.12
N TRP A 172 8.15 14.73 -8.57
CA TRP A 172 8.31 15.52 -9.79
C TRP A 172 9.51 16.47 -9.72
N TRP A 173 9.64 17.26 -8.65
CA TRP A 173 10.77 18.18 -8.48
C TRP A 173 12.12 17.46 -8.45
N GLY A 174 12.19 16.30 -7.78
CA GLY A 174 13.39 15.46 -7.74
C GLY A 174 13.75 14.87 -9.10
N GLY A 175 12.73 14.47 -9.87
CA GLY A 175 12.91 14.10 -11.28
C GLY A 175 13.47 15.24 -12.12
N ARG A 176 13.02 16.47 -11.88
CA ARG A 176 13.52 17.65 -12.61
C ARG A 176 14.98 17.98 -12.27
N GLN A 177 15.37 17.88 -11.00
CA GLN A 177 16.75 18.08 -10.55
C GLN A 177 17.71 17.02 -11.11
N THR A 178 17.29 15.75 -11.09
CA THR A 178 18.09 14.64 -11.63
C THR A 178 18.17 14.69 -13.15
N ALA A 179 17.11 15.07 -13.85
CA ALA A 179 17.12 15.24 -15.30
C ALA A 179 17.99 16.42 -15.76
N ALA A 180 18.10 17.49 -14.96
CA ALA A 180 19.01 18.59 -15.23
C ALA A 180 20.49 18.17 -15.20
N ILE A 181 20.82 17.08 -14.49
CA ILE A 181 22.19 16.60 -14.31
C ILE A 181 22.50 15.37 -15.18
N LEU A 182 21.55 14.43 -15.32
CA LEU A 182 21.74 13.12 -15.98
C LEU A 182 20.95 12.95 -17.30
N GLY A 183 20.26 14.00 -17.78
CA GLY A 183 19.52 13.99 -19.04
C GLY A 183 18.05 13.54 -18.95
N PRO A 184 17.27 13.72 -20.05
CA PRO A 184 15.80 13.66 -20.04
C PRO A 184 15.20 12.27 -19.81
N HIS A 185 15.93 11.19 -20.10
CA HIS A 185 15.43 9.81 -19.93
C HIS A 185 15.05 9.47 -18.48
N HIS A 186 15.65 10.14 -17.49
CA HIS A 186 15.29 9.97 -16.08
C HIS A 186 13.97 10.68 -15.75
N LEU A 187 13.63 11.79 -16.42
CA LEU A 187 12.42 12.56 -16.18
C LEU A 187 11.16 11.73 -16.44
N ASP A 188 11.14 10.95 -17.52
CA ASP A 188 9.99 10.10 -17.88
C ASP A 188 9.68 9.05 -16.80
N LYS A 189 10.71 8.52 -16.14
CA LYS A 189 10.55 7.54 -15.04
C LYS A 189 9.91 8.19 -13.82
N TYR A 190 10.36 9.38 -13.44
CA TYR A 190 9.78 10.13 -12.33
C TYR A 190 8.37 10.64 -12.65
N ALA A 191 8.13 11.11 -13.88
CA ALA A 191 6.81 11.52 -14.35
C ALA A 191 5.78 10.38 -14.24
N ARG A 192 6.17 9.18 -14.68
CA ARG A 192 5.33 7.97 -14.55
C ARG A 192 5.08 7.62 -13.09
N ALA A 193 6.12 7.64 -12.26
CA ALA A 193 5.98 7.37 -10.82
C ALA A 193 5.06 8.39 -10.12
N THR A 194 5.16 9.67 -10.47
CA THR A 194 4.28 10.74 -9.97
C THR A 194 2.83 10.52 -10.41
N SER A 195 2.59 10.15 -11.67
CA SER A 195 1.25 9.81 -12.17
C SER A 195 0.63 8.64 -11.42
N ILE A 196 1.41 7.59 -11.13
CA ILE A 196 0.95 6.44 -10.35
C ILE A 196 0.52 6.85 -8.93
N VAL A 197 1.31 7.69 -8.26
CA VAL A 197 0.97 8.20 -6.91
C VAL A 197 -0.33 9.00 -6.96
N LEU A 198 -0.49 9.89 -7.95
CA LEU A 198 -1.70 10.69 -8.10
C LEU A 198 -2.94 9.84 -8.43
N GLU A 199 -2.81 8.87 -9.32
CA GLU A 199 -3.90 7.96 -9.70
C GLU A 199 -4.38 7.17 -8.47
N SER A 200 -3.46 6.57 -7.73
CA SER A 200 -3.81 5.79 -6.53
C SER A 200 -4.35 6.65 -5.38
N GLY A 201 -3.78 7.84 -5.15
CA GLY A 201 -4.26 8.76 -4.12
C GLY A 201 -5.62 9.40 -4.46
N ALA A 202 -5.93 9.59 -5.75
CA ALA A 202 -7.24 10.04 -6.21
C ALA A 202 -8.31 8.97 -5.94
N ILE A 203 -8.02 7.69 -6.18
CA ILE A 203 -8.93 6.57 -5.89
C ILE A 203 -9.28 6.54 -4.40
N TYR A 204 -8.28 6.70 -3.51
CA TYR A 204 -8.56 6.75 -2.06
C TYR A 204 -9.42 7.96 -1.68
N SER A 205 -9.06 9.15 -2.19
CA SER A 205 -9.74 10.40 -1.87
C SER A 205 -11.20 10.37 -2.33
N LEU A 206 -11.46 9.83 -3.52
CA LEU A 206 -12.80 9.64 -4.05
C LEU A 206 -13.61 8.69 -3.17
N SER A 207 -13.00 7.59 -2.73
CA SER A 207 -13.65 6.60 -1.86
C SER A 207 -13.99 7.20 -0.49
N LEU A 208 -13.08 7.98 0.11
CA LEU A 208 -13.32 8.73 1.34
C LEU A 208 -14.39 9.82 1.16
N LEU A 209 -14.44 10.47 -0.02
CA LEU A 209 -15.46 11.48 -0.32
C LEU A 209 -16.86 10.84 -0.40
N VAL A 210 -16.98 9.70 -1.09
CA VAL A 210 -18.24 8.94 -1.13
C VAL A 210 -18.64 8.50 0.28
N PHE A 211 -17.70 7.98 1.07
CA PHE A 211 -17.96 7.59 2.46
C PHE A 211 -18.43 8.78 3.31
N LEU A 212 -17.82 9.96 3.13
CA LEU A 212 -18.20 11.20 3.80
C LEU A 212 -19.63 11.64 3.44
N ILE A 213 -19.96 11.64 2.14
CA ILE A 213 -21.27 12.04 1.63
C ILE A 213 -22.36 11.13 2.20
N LEU A 214 -22.16 9.80 2.12
CA LEU A 214 -23.10 8.84 2.68
C LEU A 214 -23.25 9.06 4.18
N SER A 215 -22.16 9.15 4.93
CA SER A 215 -22.21 9.40 6.39
C SER A 215 -22.97 10.68 6.76
N ARG A 216 -22.95 11.72 5.92
CA ARG A 216 -23.70 12.97 6.12
C ARG A 216 -25.18 12.83 5.81
N ILE A 217 -25.53 12.15 4.72
CA ILE A 217 -26.92 11.83 4.39
C ILE A 217 -27.56 11.08 5.55
N GLU A 218 -26.82 10.12 6.11
CA GLU A 218 -27.30 9.28 7.20
C GLU A 218 -27.56 10.04 8.50
N LEU A 219 -26.67 10.96 8.86
CA LEU A 219 -26.88 11.87 10.00
C LEU A 219 -28.09 12.79 9.80
N GLY A 220 -28.35 13.22 8.56
CA GLY A 220 -29.53 14.00 8.21
C GLY A 220 -30.82 13.21 8.45
N THR A 221 -30.85 11.94 8.06
CA THR A 221 -32.00 11.05 8.26
C THR A 221 -32.18 10.65 9.73
N ARG A 222 -31.11 10.45 10.51
CA ARG A 222 -31.18 10.15 11.95
C ARG A 222 -31.88 11.25 12.77
N ARG A 223 -31.85 12.51 12.31
CA ARG A 223 -32.52 13.63 13.00
C ARG A 223 -34.06 13.52 12.98
N SER A 224 -34.61 12.66 12.12
CA SER A 224 -36.04 12.43 11.95
C SER A 224 -36.56 11.15 12.61
N VAL A 225 -35.71 10.33 13.23
CA VAL A 225 -36.07 9.03 13.84
C VAL A 225 -35.75 9.05 15.35
N PRO A 226 -36.69 8.65 16.24
CA PRO A 226 -36.47 8.68 17.68
C PRO A 226 -35.36 7.73 18.14
N ALA A 227 -34.59 8.18 19.15
CA ALA A 227 -33.34 7.59 19.67
C ALA A 227 -33.44 6.13 20.19
N ASN A 228 -34.65 5.59 20.28
CA ASN A 228 -35.00 4.29 20.83
C ASN A 228 -34.93 3.19 19.75
N SER A 229 -34.80 3.58 18.48
CA SER A 229 -34.74 2.67 17.33
C SER A 229 -33.27 2.37 17.01
N TYR A 230 -32.67 1.43 17.74
CA TYR A 230 -31.32 0.92 17.48
C TYR A 230 -31.16 0.24 16.11
N ALA A 231 -32.22 0.20 15.29
CA ALA A 231 -32.30 -0.53 14.03
C ALA A 231 -31.95 0.29 12.77
N CYS A 232 -31.57 1.57 12.87
CA CYS A 232 -31.23 2.36 11.69
C CYS A 232 -29.83 2.98 11.80
N GLU A 233 -28.82 2.11 11.90
CA GLU A 233 -27.58 2.41 11.19
C GLU A 233 -27.90 2.30 9.70
N LEU A 234 -27.92 3.42 8.99
CA LEU A 234 -28.15 3.37 7.56
C LEU A 234 -27.01 2.54 6.92
N PRO A 235 -27.34 1.52 6.12
CA PRO A 235 -26.36 0.51 5.70
C PRO A 235 -25.27 1.00 4.74
N HIS A 236 -25.51 2.12 4.06
CA HIS A 236 -24.78 2.47 2.85
C HIS A 236 -23.36 2.93 3.15
N SER A 237 -23.16 3.69 4.24
CA SER A 237 -21.84 4.08 4.72
C SER A 237 -21.02 2.86 5.14
N TYR A 238 -21.63 1.82 5.72
CA TYR A 238 -20.96 0.59 6.11
C TYR A 238 -20.42 -0.19 4.90
N VAL A 239 -21.19 -0.30 3.81
CA VAL A 239 -20.73 -0.92 2.55
C VAL A 239 -19.46 -0.23 2.03
N VAL A 240 -19.45 1.11 2.02
CA VAL A 240 -18.31 1.88 1.54
C VAL A 240 -17.14 1.79 2.51
N TYR A 241 -17.39 1.77 3.82
CA TYR A 241 -16.37 1.53 4.84
C TYR A 241 -15.63 0.21 4.61
N LEU A 242 -16.36 -0.90 4.39
CA LEU A 242 -15.77 -2.21 4.12
C LEU A 242 -14.85 -2.17 2.90
N ALA A 243 -15.23 -1.45 1.84
CA ALA A 243 -14.37 -1.28 0.67
C ALA A 243 -13.14 -0.38 0.95
N VAL A 244 -13.35 0.77 1.60
CA VAL A 244 -12.29 1.73 1.97
C VAL A 244 -11.25 1.08 2.88
N SER A 245 -11.67 0.19 3.77
CA SER A 245 -10.78 -0.50 4.70
C SER A 245 -9.69 -1.33 3.99
N GLN A 246 -10.02 -1.93 2.85
CA GLN A 246 -9.06 -2.70 2.04
C GLN A 246 -8.18 -1.78 1.19
N LEU A 247 -8.72 -0.65 0.73
CA LEU A 247 -7.94 0.35 -0.03
C LEU A 247 -6.76 0.90 0.76
N VAL A 248 -6.89 1.03 2.09
CA VAL A 248 -5.80 1.46 2.99
C VAL A 248 -4.55 0.60 2.85
N GLY A 249 -4.68 -0.72 2.67
CA GLY A 249 -3.55 -1.62 2.43
C GLY A 249 -3.09 -1.64 0.97
N ILE A 250 -4.06 -1.63 0.04
CA ILE A 250 -3.81 -1.74 -1.41
C ILE A 250 -2.97 -0.58 -1.94
N ILE A 251 -3.26 0.64 -1.54
CA ILE A 251 -2.65 1.84 -2.13
C ILE A 251 -1.16 1.96 -1.83
N PRO A 252 -0.69 1.92 -0.57
CA PRO A 252 0.74 1.98 -0.29
C PRO A 252 1.50 0.81 -0.89
N THR A 253 0.92 -0.40 -0.92
CA THR A 253 1.56 -1.56 -1.56
C THR A 253 1.63 -1.43 -3.08
N LEU A 254 0.58 -0.92 -3.73
CA LEU A 254 0.57 -0.60 -5.16
C LEU A 254 1.65 0.45 -5.50
N ILE A 255 1.77 1.50 -4.69
CA ILE A 255 2.82 2.51 -4.87
C ILE A 255 4.21 1.88 -4.67
N ILE A 256 4.39 0.98 -3.69
CA ILE A 256 5.67 0.26 -3.49
C ILE A 256 6.02 -0.62 -4.69
N VAL A 257 5.10 -1.46 -5.13
CA VAL A 257 5.30 -2.38 -6.27
C VAL A 257 5.59 -1.60 -7.54
N ARG A 258 4.74 -0.61 -7.89
CA ARG A 258 4.90 0.13 -9.13
C ARG A 258 6.14 1.02 -9.12
N VAL A 259 6.46 1.72 -8.02
CA VAL A 259 7.72 2.49 -7.94
C VAL A 259 8.93 1.55 -7.90
N GLY A 260 8.85 0.43 -7.18
CA GLY A 260 9.92 -0.56 -7.08
C GLY A 260 10.28 -1.21 -8.42
N LEU A 261 9.29 -1.49 -9.26
CA LEU A 261 9.47 -2.02 -10.61
C LEU A 261 10.00 -0.98 -11.59
N ASN A 262 9.45 0.25 -11.59
CA ASN A 262 9.86 1.30 -12.52
C ASN A 262 11.26 1.87 -12.26
N LEU A 263 11.81 1.64 -11.06
CA LEU A 263 13.18 2.03 -10.71
C LEU A 263 14.23 0.94 -10.99
N ARG A 264 13.84 -0.27 -11.41
CA ARG A 264 14.83 -1.26 -11.89
C ARG A 264 15.36 -0.79 -13.25
N PRO A 265 16.67 -0.67 -13.45
CA PRO A 265 17.22 -0.40 -14.78
C PRO A 265 16.81 -1.54 -15.71
N VAL A 266 16.15 -1.22 -16.82
CA VAL A 266 15.82 -2.16 -17.92
C VAL A 266 17.06 -2.93 -18.40
N HIS A 267 18.26 -2.42 -18.11
CA HIS A 267 19.52 -3.05 -18.46
C HIS A 267 19.83 -4.35 -17.69
N GLU A 268 19.31 -4.54 -16.47
CA GLU A 268 19.52 -5.81 -15.72
C GLU A 268 18.61 -6.95 -16.20
N THR A 269 17.42 -6.63 -16.71
CA THR A 269 16.49 -7.65 -17.22
C THR A 269 16.94 -8.24 -18.55
N MET A 270 17.70 -7.49 -19.37
CA MET A 270 18.24 -7.98 -20.65
C MET A 270 19.62 -8.64 -20.52
N SER A 271 20.43 -8.30 -19.53
CA SER A 271 21.73 -8.94 -19.31
C SER A 271 21.60 -10.37 -18.76
N GLY A 272 20.49 -10.69 -18.07
CA GLY A 272 20.14 -12.07 -17.71
C GLY A 272 19.72 -12.95 -18.90
N LEU A 273 19.23 -12.36 -20.00
CA LEU A 273 18.81 -13.10 -21.21
C LEU A 273 19.94 -13.31 -22.23
N HIS A 274 21.03 -12.54 -22.16
CA HIS A 274 22.19 -12.68 -23.06
C HIS A 274 23.31 -13.60 -22.54
N PHE A 275 23.21 -14.12 -21.31
CA PHE A 275 24.27 -14.97 -20.72
C PHE A 275 24.00 -16.49 -20.78
N HIS A 276 23.00 -16.95 -21.55
CA HIS A 276 22.72 -18.38 -21.71
C HIS A 276 22.87 -18.92 -23.15
N SER A 277 23.51 -18.19 -24.06
CA SER A 277 23.85 -18.69 -25.40
C SER A 277 25.37 -18.76 -25.62
N ARG A 278 26.04 -19.59 -24.83
CA ARG A 278 27.35 -20.17 -25.17
C ARG A 278 27.48 -21.52 -24.46
N ALA A 279 27.02 -22.58 -25.13
CA ALA A 279 27.64 -23.90 -25.13
C ALA A 279 26.73 -24.89 -25.86
N VAL A 280 26.95 -25.09 -27.17
CA VAL A 280 26.79 -26.40 -27.82
C VAL A 280 27.82 -26.50 -28.93
N SER A 281 28.87 -27.29 -28.72
CA SER A 281 29.55 -28.01 -29.79
C SER A 281 29.11 -29.47 -29.70
N PRO A 282 28.87 -30.14 -30.83
CA PRO A 282 29.66 -31.36 -31.04
C PRO A 282 30.03 -31.64 -32.51
N GLY A 283 31.28 -32.04 -32.74
CA GLY A 283 31.57 -33.22 -33.58
C GLY A 283 32.11 -33.07 -35.02
N ARG A 284 33.45 -32.86 -35.15
CA ARG A 284 34.43 -33.48 -36.11
C ARG A 284 34.31 -33.23 -37.64
N PRO A 285 35.34 -33.55 -38.48
CA PRO A 285 36.73 -33.02 -38.52
C PRO A 285 37.24 -32.72 -39.98
N LEU A 286 38.19 -31.81 -40.23
CA LEU A 286 39.24 -32.00 -41.28
C LEU A 286 40.34 -30.93 -41.26
N ASN A 287 41.55 -31.39 -41.58
CA ASN A 287 42.86 -30.74 -41.61
C ASN A 287 42.98 -29.51 -42.53
N ILE A 288 43.92 -28.60 -42.23
CA ILE A 288 45.16 -28.35 -43.00
C ILE A 288 46.00 -27.29 -42.27
N ALA A 289 47.30 -27.54 -42.24
CA ALA A 289 48.35 -26.80 -41.54
C ALA A 289 48.57 -25.36 -42.02
N LEU A 290 49.08 -24.49 -41.13
CA LEU A 290 50.27 -23.70 -41.43
C LEU A 290 50.94 -23.26 -40.11
N THR A 291 52.11 -23.82 -39.85
CA THR A 291 53.10 -23.32 -38.89
C THR A 291 53.76 -22.07 -39.45
N THR A 292 53.85 -21.01 -38.64
CA THR A 292 55.03 -20.12 -38.64
C THR A 292 55.20 -19.55 -37.24
N GLU A 293 56.31 -19.95 -36.62
CA GLU A 293 56.96 -19.34 -35.46
C GLU A 293 57.16 -17.83 -35.68
N VAL A 294 56.93 -17.02 -34.65
CA VAL A 294 57.87 -15.94 -34.26
C VAL A 294 57.78 -15.74 -32.74
N THR A 295 58.89 -16.02 -32.09
CA THR A 295 59.29 -15.70 -30.71
C THR A 295 59.31 -14.19 -30.44
N SER A 296 58.91 -13.74 -29.24
CA SER A 296 59.72 -12.80 -28.45
C SER A 296 59.10 -12.54 -27.07
N ASP A 297 59.86 -12.98 -26.07
CA ASP A 297 59.93 -12.57 -24.66
C ASP A 297 59.46 -11.14 -24.33
N ARG A 298 58.76 -10.95 -23.19
CA ARG A 298 59.37 -10.55 -21.90
C ARG A 298 58.33 -10.25 -20.79
N VAL A 299 58.39 -11.08 -19.76
CA VAL A 299 58.48 -10.78 -18.31
C VAL A 299 57.40 -9.90 -17.66
N SER A 300 56.51 -10.57 -16.92
CA SER A 300 55.86 -10.12 -15.68
C SER A 300 56.76 -10.37 -14.45
N GLU A 301 56.36 -9.75 -13.33
CA GLU A 301 56.67 -10.11 -11.92
C GLU A 301 57.84 -9.33 -11.27
N VAL A 302 57.57 -8.32 -10.40
CA VAL A 302 57.24 -8.37 -8.94
C VAL A 302 58.47 -8.88 -8.16
N GLU A 303 59.08 -8.21 -7.18
CA GLU A 303 58.65 -7.65 -5.88
C GLU A 303 59.91 -6.88 -5.36
N GLY A 304 59.84 -5.78 -4.61
CA GLY A 304 59.54 -5.79 -3.18
C GLY A 304 60.80 -5.52 -2.34
N GLU A 305 60.68 -4.54 -1.44
CA GLU A 305 61.44 -4.36 -0.18
C GLU A 305 62.56 -3.29 -0.08
N LYS A 306 62.32 -2.38 0.88
CA LYS A 306 63.13 -1.28 1.39
C LYS A 306 64.12 -1.77 2.46
N VAL A 307 65.20 -0.99 2.70
CA VAL A 307 65.58 -0.30 3.98
C VAL A 307 67.07 0.11 3.92
N PRO A 308 67.50 1.21 4.59
CA PRO A 308 68.64 2.03 4.16
C PRO A 308 69.90 1.95 5.05
N SER A 309 70.97 2.59 4.54
CA SER A 309 72.10 3.25 5.22
C SER A 309 72.81 2.53 6.38
N ASN A 310 74.11 2.29 6.24
CA ASN A 310 75.16 3.16 6.81
C ASN A 310 76.54 2.50 6.57
N SER A 311 77.46 3.22 5.92
CA SER A 311 78.86 2.80 5.76
C SER A 311 79.76 3.94 6.19
N GLY A 312 80.59 3.67 7.17
CA GLY A 312 81.87 4.30 7.39
C GLY A 312 82.72 3.36 8.24
N PRO A 313 84.02 3.63 8.42
CA PRO A 313 84.88 4.57 7.69
C PRO A 313 85.64 3.92 6.50
#